data_AF-A0A2V9W3A6-F1
#
_entry.id   AF-A0A2V9W3A6-F1
#
_cell.length_a   1.000
_cell.length_b   1.000
_cell.length_c   1.000
_cell.angle_alpha   90.00
_cell.angle_beta   90.00
_cell.angle_gamma   90.00
#
_symmetry.space_group_name_H-M   'P 1'
#
loop_
_entity.id
_entity.type
_entity.pdbx_description
1 polymer ?
#
loop_
_entity_poly.entity_id
_entity_poly.type
_entity_poly.pdbx_seq_one_letter_code
_entity_poly.pdbx_strand_id
1 'polypeptide(L)'
;MPGNIMFSKTVFGKTMFGRSGVGMNRKRVSKWISIFTLVGTGAWLLSLSSCARDQQLIGITVSPSSFTFLSPDPSLVANFSAVGTYIHPAEHKDISALVTWGNNVPQLLNMNQGSVSPTGNGCGVINISASYDKGTGPSGNLVSGGATVIVNDALIPSCPGGSSAPILTVVPQATSSTGDSITSSPAGIDCPAQTCGAPFASGTSVTLTASPSANFVSWGTTCQGAVGNVCVITVTTSTSVTAIFQ
;
A
#
# COMPACT_ATOMS: atom_id res chain seq x y z
N MET A 1 42.46 -38.34 5.54
CA MET A 1 43.84 -38.43 5.01
C MET A 1 44.50 -37.07 5.17
N PRO A 2 45.43 -36.91 6.12
CA PRO A 2 46.23 -35.69 6.25
C PRO A 2 47.51 -35.83 5.42
N GLY A 3 47.77 -34.85 4.55
CA GLY A 3 49.01 -34.75 3.75
C GLY A 3 49.86 -33.60 4.27
N ASN A 4 51.12 -33.91 4.54
CA ASN A 4 52.04 -33.21 5.43
C ASN A 4 53.20 -32.59 4.60
N ILE A 5 53.83 -31.53 5.12
CA ILE A 5 55.27 -31.19 5.02
C ILE A 5 55.83 -30.60 3.70
N MET A 6 56.38 -29.35 3.73
CA MET A 6 57.84 -29.10 3.82
C MET A 6 58.21 -27.60 3.92
N PHE A 7 59.22 -27.36 4.77
CA PHE A 7 59.97 -26.12 4.98
C PHE A 7 60.87 -25.77 3.79
N SER A 8 61.15 -24.47 3.58
CA SER A 8 62.45 -24.04 3.07
C SER A 8 62.89 -22.71 3.70
N LYS A 9 63.98 -22.77 4.46
CA LYS A 9 64.78 -21.63 4.92
C LYS A 9 65.77 -21.26 3.81
N THR A 10 65.90 -19.98 3.50
CA THR A 10 67.11 -19.45 2.86
C THR A 10 67.62 -18.24 3.65
N VAL A 11 68.92 -18.28 3.95
CA VAL A 11 69.75 -17.31 4.66
C VAL A 11 70.68 -16.62 3.65
N PHE A 12 71.26 -15.48 4.05
CA PHE A 12 72.31 -14.63 3.43
C PHE A 12 71.79 -13.37 2.71
N GLY A 13 72.32 -12.15 2.95
CA GLY A 13 73.58 -11.78 3.59
C GLY A 13 73.67 -10.31 4.03
N LYS A 14 74.65 -10.05 4.90
CA LYS A 14 75.13 -8.74 5.35
C LYS A 14 75.89 -8.03 4.22
N THR A 15 75.69 -6.72 4.10
CA THR A 15 76.74 -5.77 3.68
C THR A 15 76.58 -4.45 4.45
N MET A 16 77.63 -4.11 5.20
CA MET A 16 77.87 -2.78 5.78
C MET A 16 78.54 -1.86 4.74
N PHE A 17 78.27 -0.56 4.85
CA PHE A 17 79.19 0.61 4.82
C PHE A 17 78.59 1.80 4.06
N GLY A 18 78.75 3.00 4.64
CA GLY A 18 78.64 4.26 3.88
C GLY A 18 78.03 5.45 4.63
N ARG A 19 78.65 5.88 5.73
CA ARG A 19 78.35 7.16 6.38
C ARG A 19 79.02 8.27 5.56
N SER A 20 78.26 9.10 4.86
CA SER A 20 78.75 10.39 4.34
C SER A 20 77.87 11.50 4.90
N GLY A 21 78.41 12.20 5.89
CA GLY A 21 77.85 13.44 6.38
C GLY A 21 78.10 14.55 5.38
N VAL A 22 77.03 15.10 4.81
CA VAL A 22 77.11 16.36 4.06
C VAL A 22 76.80 17.48 5.02
N GLY A 23 77.85 18.19 5.44
CA GLY A 23 77.76 19.42 6.22
C GLY A 23 77.14 20.52 5.37
N MET A 24 75.88 20.83 5.62
CA MET A 24 75.17 21.91 4.93
C MET A 24 75.32 23.23 5.69
N ASN A 25 75.78 24.22 4.95
CA ASN A 25 76.29 25.51 5.40
C ASN A 25 75.20 26.35 6.09
N ARG A 26 75.39 26.70 7.38
CA ARG A 26 74.41 27.31 8.29
C ARG A 26 73.97 28.77 7.99
N LYS A 27 74.24 29.34 6.80
CA LYS A 27 74.10 30.79 6.58
C LYS A 27 73.06 31.26 5.54
N ARG A 28 72.19 30.39 5.00
CA ARG A 28 71.14 30.83 4.04
C ARG A 28 69.77 30.19 4.22
N VAL A 29 69.35 29.90 5.46
CA VAL A 29 68.03 29.29 5.74
C VAL A 29 67.04 30.30 6.35
N SER A 30 67.46 31.51 6.73
CA SER A 30 66.60 32.43 7.52
C SER A 30 65.67 33.37 6.72
N LYS A 31 65.52 33.20 5.40
CA LYS A 31 64.72 34.13 4.58
C LYS A 31 63.56 33.52 3.78
N TRP A 32 63.33 32.21 3.90
CA TRP A 32 62.27 31.51 3.14
C TRP A 32 61.21 30.82 4.01
N ILE A 33 61.24 31.02 5.33
CA ILE A 33 60.29 30.38 6.25
C ILE A 33 58.98 31.20 6.42
N SER A 34 58.92 32.45 5.93
CA SER A 34 57.80 33.35 6.23
C SER A 34 56.62 33.33 5.26
N ILE A 35 56.58 32.44 4.25
CA ILE A 35 55.47 32.40 3.26
C ILE A 35 54.80 31.01 3.14
N PHE A 36 55.33 29.96 3.77
CA PHE A 36 54.72 28.62 3.71
C PHE A 36 53.88 28.21 4.93
N THR A 37 53.61 29.13 5.86
CA THR A 37 52.74 28.90 7.04
C THR A 37 51.32 29.45 6.87
N LEU A 38 50.87 29.73 5.65
CA LEU A 38 49.50 30.24 5.39
C LEU A 38 48.67 29.33 4.46
N VAL A 39 49.26 28.30 3.86
CA VAL A 39 48.54 27.35 2.99
C VAL A 39 48.23 26.01 3.71
N GLY A 40 48.93 25.70 4.80
CA GLY A 40 48.72 24.46 5.57
C GLY A 40 47.49 24.45 6.48
N THR A 41 46.95 25.60 6.86
CA THR A 41 45.78 25.71 7.76
C THR A 41 44.45 25.82 7.01
N GLY A 42 44.47 26.20 5.72
CA GLY A 42 43.26 26.26 4.87
C GLY A 42 42.73 24.88 4.48
N ALA A 43 43.61 23.88 4.31
CA ALA A 43 43.22 22.53 3.92
C ALA A 43 42.51 21.73 5.04
N TRP A 44 42.77 22.06 6.32
CA TRP A 44 42.13 21.42 7.48
C TRP A 44 40.76 22.03 7.85
N LEU A 45 40.47 23.26 7.40
CA LEU A 45 39.14 23.87 7.57
C LEU A 45 38.14 23.39 6.51
N LEU A 46 38.61 22.94 5.35
CA LEU A 46 37.75 22.41 4.29
C LEU A 46 37.23 21.00 4.58
N SER A 47 37.93 20.21 5.42
CA SER A 47 37.48 18.87 5.83
C SER A 47 36.32 18.88 6.84
N LEU A 48 36.16 19.96 7.64
CA LEU A 48 35.05 20.12 8.59
C LEU A 48 33.74 20.53 7.89
N SER A 49 33.81 20.92 6.61
CA SER A 49 32.66 21.39 5.82
C SER A 49 31.79 20.25 5.28
N SER A 50 32.28 19.00 5.33
CA SER A 50 31.58 17.85 4.77
C SER A 50 30.43 17.35 5.65
N CYS A 51 30.49 17.55 6.98
CA CYS A 51 29.44 17.06 7.89
C CYS A 51 28.27 18.05 8.06
N ALA A 52 28.44 19.30 7.63
CA ALA A 52 27.45 20.37 7.85
C ALA A 52 26.39 20.48 6.73
N ARG A 53 26.41 19.60 5.72
CA ARG A 53 25.60 19.75 4.50
C ARG A 53 24.73 18.54 4.11
N ASP A 54 24.88 17.40 4.80
CA ASP A 54 24.12 16.20 4.47
C ASP A 54 22.80 16.16 5.24
N GLN A 55 21.71 16.41 4.52
CA GLN A 55 20.36 16.34 5.07
C GLN A 55 20.00 14.87 5.38
N GLN A 56 19.82 14.57 6.66
CA GLN A 56 19.62 13.20 7.14
C GLN A 56 18.13 12.83 7.19
N LEU A 57 17.72 11.83 6.41
CA LEU A 57 16.36 11.28 6.44
C LEU A 57 16.23 10.32 7.63
N ILE A 58 15.26 10.57 8.52
CA ILE A 58 14.99 9.76 9.71
C ILE A 58 13.70 8.94 9.63
N GLY A 59 12.80 9.30 8.71
CA GLY A 59 11.50 8.64 8.60
C GLY A 59 10.80 8.98 7.29
N ILE A 60 9.90 8.09 6.88
CA ILE A 60 9.02 8.26 5.73
C ILE A 60 7.59 8.04 6.21
N THR A 61 6.72 8.98 5.92
CA THR A 61 5.28 8.87 6.16
C THR A 61 4.58 8.76 4.82
N VAL A 62 3.76 7.73 4.64
CA VAL A 62 2.93 7.58 3.44
C VAL A 62 1.53 8.15 3.73
N SER A 63 1.05 9.01 2.85
CA SER A 63 -0.26 9.66 2.93
C SER A 63 -1.07 9.40 1.66
N PRO A 64 -2.35 8.97 1.77
CA PRO A 64 -3.05 8.63 3.00
C PRO A 64 -2.46 7.38 3.69
N SER A 65 -2.71 7.21 5.00
CA SER A 65 -2.25 6.01 5.74
C SER A 65 -3.07 4.77 5.40
N SER A 66 -4.32 4.95 4.97
CA SER A 66 -5.14 3.89 4.39
C SER A 66 -6.08 4.40 3.28
N PHE A 67 -6.44 3.52 2.36
CA PHE A 67 -7.46 3.77 1.34
C PHE A 67 -8.25 2.49 1.06
N THR A 68 -9.55 2.63 0.77
CA THR A 68 -10.43 1.50 0.48
C THR A 68 -11.09 1.68 -0.89
N PHE A 69 -10.81 0.75 -1.81
CA PHE A 69 -11.61 0.56 -3.01
C PHE A 69 -12.87 -0.21 -2.66
N LEU A 70 -14.02 0.26 -3.13
CA LEU A 70 -15.31 -0.37 -2.84
C LEU A 70 -15.62 -1.58 -3.75
N SER A 71 -14.84 -1.75 -4.80
CA SER A 71 -14.92 -2.86 -5.74
C SER A 71 -13.51 -3.18 -6.29
N PRO A 72 -13.29 -4.40 -6.83
CA PRO A 72 -12.03 -4.76 -7.48
C PRO A 72 -11.90 -4.18 -8.90
N ASP A 73 -12.52 -3.03 -9.20
CA ASP A 73 -12.54 -2.45 -10.55
C ASP A 73 -11.15 -1.84 -10.93
N PRO A 74 -10.54 -2.29 -12.05
CA PRO A 74 -9.22 -1.81 -12.48
C PRO A 74 -9.20 -0.37 -13.02
N SER A 75 -10.36 0.23 -13.27
CA SER A 75 -10.48 1.64 -13.68
C SER A 75 -10.33 2.63 -12.51
N LEU A 76 -10.45 2.13 -11.27
CA LEU A 76 -10.31 2.94 -10.06
C LEU A 76 -8.83 3.17 -9.75
N VAL A 77 -8.50 4.41 -9.42
CA VAL A 77 -7.12 4.82 -9.10
C VAL A 77 -7.09 5.59 -7.79
N ALA A 78 -6.12 5.26 -6.94
CA ALA A 78 -5.78 6.03 -5.75
C ALA A 78 -4.30 6.43 -5.78
N ASN A 79 -4.00 7.64 -5.32
CA ASN A 79 -2.63 8.15 -5.30
C ASN A 79 -2.14 8.29 -3.87
N PHE A 80 -0.93 7.81 -3.64
CA PHE A 80 -0.21 7.94 -2.38
C PHE A 80 1.02 8.80 -2.59
N SER A 81 1.31 9.62 -1.58
CA SER A 81 2.51 10.45 -1.50
C SER A 81 3.35 10.01 -0.31
N ALA A 82 4.67 10.03 -0.48
CA ALA A 82 5.64 9.75 0.56
C ALA A 82 6.31 11.06 0.99
N VAL A 83 6.19 11.39 2.27
CA VAL A 83 6.82 12.56 2.88
C VAL A 83 7.98 12.11 3.77
N GLY A 84 9.18 12.54 3.40
CA GLY A 84 10.39 12.31 4.17
C GLY A 84 10.54 13.32 5.30
N THR A 85 10.95 12.87 6.48
CA THR A 85 11.26 13.72 7.63
C THR A 85 12.77 13.79 7.82
N TYR A 86 13.31 15.01 7.81
CA TYR A 86 14.73 15.30 7.92
C TYR A 86 15.03 16.05 9.23
N ILE A 87 16.28 15.99 9.72
CA ILE A 87 16.68 16.60 11.00
C ILE A 87 17.79 17.67 10.93
N HIS A 88 18.49 17.80 9.80
CA HIS A 88 19.59 18.78 9.65
C HIS A 88 19.61 19.42 8.25
N PRO A 89 18.85 20.52 8.02
CA PRO A 89 17.85 21.11 8.92
C PRO A 89 16.58 20.25 9.03
N ALA A 90 15.82 20.49 10.10
CA ALA A 90 14.54 19.83 10.30
C ALA A 90 13.53 20.29 9.24
N GLU A 91 13.03 19.35 8.43
CA GLU A 91 12.17 19.66 7.28
C GLU A 91 11.36 18.43 6.86
N HIS A 92 10.19 18.67 6.28
CA HIS A 92 9.40 17.65 5.61
C HIS A 92 9.44 17.89 4.10
N LYS A 93 9.77 16.85 3.32
CA LYS A 93 9.83 16.95 1.85
C LYS A 93 9.03 15.85 1.20
N ASP A 94 8.37 16.18 0.10
CA ASP A 94 7.84 15.17 -0.80
C ASP A 94 9.01 14.43 -1.45
N ILE A 95 9.06 13.13 -1.21
CA ILE A 95 10.06 12.21 -1.74
C ILE A 95 9.40 11.10 -2.56
N SER A 96 8.15 11.26 -2.98
CA SER A 96 7.36 10.25 -3.70
C SER A 96 8.05 9.73 -4.96
N ALA A 97 8.79 10.60 -5.66
CA ALA A 97 9.56 10.25 -6.86
C ALA A 97 10.93 9.62 -6.55
N LEU A 98 11.42 9.74 -5.31
CA LEU A 98 12.73 9.26 -4.88
C LEU A 98 12.66 7.89 -4.21
N VAL A 99 11.52 7.56 -3.59
CA VAL A 99 11.31 6.28 -2.91
C VAL A 99 11.07 5.15 -3.91
N THR A 100 11.51 3.96 -3.54
CA THR A 100 11.10 2.72 -4.19
C THR A 100 9.77 2.27 -3.60
N TRP A 101 8.73 2.27 -4.43
CA TRP A 101 7.41 1.79 -4.07
C TRP A 101 7.33 0.26 -4.21
N GLY A 102 6.67 -0.38 -3.26
CA GLY A 102 6.42 -1.82 -3.25
C GLY A 102 5.07 -2.17 -2.65
N ASN A 103 4.59 -3.38 -2.94
CA ASN A 103 3.39 -3.94 -2.34
C ASN A 103 3.60 -5.44 -2.04
N ASN A 104 2.92 -5.96 -1.03
CA ASN A 104 3.07 -7.36 -0.60
C ASN A 104 2.24 -8.36 -1.40
N VAL A 105 1.26 -7.91 -2.21
CA VAL A 105 0.36 -8.78 -2.98
C VAL A 105 0.16 -8.24 -4.41
N PRO A 106 1.15 -8.35 -5.30
CA PRO A 106 1.12 -7.74 -6.63
C PRO A 106 0.06 -8.34 -7.56
N GLN A 107 -0.52 -9.48 -7.19
CA GLN A 107 -1.62 -10.13 -7.92
C GLN A 107 -2.96 -9.40 -7.76
N LEU A 108 -3.12 -8.62 -6.68
CA LEU A 108 -4.38 -7.94 -6.35
C LEU A 108 -4.32 -6.42 -6.60
N LEU A 109 -3.12 -5.84 -6.59
CA LEU A 109 -2.92 -4.40 -6.70
C LEU A 109 -1.79 -4.07 -7.67
N ASN A 110 -2.13 -3.35 -8.75
CA ASN A 110 -1.16 -2.70 -9.61
C ASN A 110 -0.62 -1.45 -8.92
N MET A 111 0.67 -1.17 -9.11
CA MET A 111 1.33 -0.02 -8.51
C MET A 111 2.33 0.61 -9.47
N ASN A 112 2.27 1.94 -9.61
CA ASN A 112 3.20 2.73 -10.39
C ASN A 112 3.46 4.07 -9.69
N GLN A 113 4.66 4.24 -9.13
CA GLN A 113 5.11 5.49 -8.47
C GLN A 113 4.09 6.07 -7.45
N GLY A 114 3.56 5.23 -6.56
CA GLY A 114 2.58 5.64 -5.55
C GLY A 114 1.13 5.70 -6.05
N SER A 115 0.89 5.62 -7.36
CA SER A 115 -0.44 5.38 -7.91
C SER A 115 -0.76 3.89 -7.84
N VAL A 116 -1.94 3.54 -7.33
CA VAL A 116 -2.38 2.16 -7.18
C VAL A 116 -3.76 1.95 -7.79
N SER A 117 -3.97 0.77 -8.37
CA SER A 117 -5.27 0.34 -8.88
C SER A 117 -5.49 -1.16 -8.64
N PRO A 118 -6.73 -1.62 -8.39
CA PRO A 118 -7.03 -3.05 -8.34
C PRO A 118 -6.69 -3.76 -9.65
N THR A 119 -6.36 -5.05 -9.59
CA THR A 119 -6.10 -5.86 -10.80
C THR A 119 -7.36 -6.45 -11.43
N GLY A 120 -8.50 -6.44 -10.72
CA GLY A 120 -9.70 -7.17 -11.13
C GLY A 120 -9.72 -8.64 -10.74
N ASN A 121 -8.62 -9.19 -10.20
CA ASN A 121 -8.49 -10.63 -9.97
C ASN A 121 -8.87 -11.08 -8.55
N GLY A 122 -9.27 -10.16 -7.68
CA GLY A 122 -9.69 -10.49 -6.33
C GLY A 122 -9.71 -9.28 -5.39
N CYS A 123 -9.83 -9.59 -4.10
CA CYS A 123 -10.04 -8.64 -3.02
C CYS A 123 -9.06 -8.95 -1.87
N GLY A 124 -8.87 -8.00 -0.96
CA GLY A 124 -8.01 -8.23 0.20
C GLY A 124 -7.45 -6.96 0.81
N VAL A 125 -6.59 -7.15 1.80
CA VAL A 125 -5.84 -6.08 2.46
C VAL A 125 -4.39 -6.16 1.99
N ILE A 126 -3.90 -5.09 1.39
CA ILE A 126 -2.56 -4.98 0.80
C ILE A 126 -1.80 -3.91 1.58
N ASN A 127 -0.57 -4.23 1.97
CA ASN A 127 0.36 -3.26 2.54
C ASN A 127 1.25 -2.73 1.43
N ILE A 128 1.27 -1.42 1.30
CA ILE A 128 2.16 -0.71 0.39
C ILE A 128 3.31 -0.11 1.20
N SER A 129 4.50 -0.08 0.61
CA SER A 129 5.71 0.42 1.25
C SER A 129 6.43 1.40 0.33
N ALA A 130 6.93 2.50 0.91
CA ALA A 130 7.85 3.43 0.28
C ALA A 130 9.20 3.32 0.99
N SER A 131 10.26 2.95 0.26
CA SER A 131 11.59 2.70 0.84
C SER A 131 12.66 3.60 0.22
N TYR A 132 13.63 4.05 1.01
CA TYR A 132 14.75 4.89 0.57
C TYR A 132 16.05 4.48 1.29
N ASP A 133 17.14 4.35 0.55
CA ASP A 133 18.41 3.76 1.02
C ASP A 133 19.43 4.78 1.55
N LYS A 134 19.09 6.08 1.59
CA LYS A 134 19.99 7.17 2.06
C LYS A 134 19.61 7.74 3.42
N GLY A 135 19.28 6.90 4.39
CA GLY A 135 19.06 7.35 5.76
C GLY A 135 20.37 7.74 6.50
N THR A 136 20.27 7.96 7.81
CA THR A 136 21.31 8.49 8.71
C THR A 136 22.55 7.60 8.96
N GLY A 137 22.59 6.36 8.46
CA GLY A 137 23.74 5.47 8.64
C GLY A 137 25.00 5.87 7.84
N PRO A 138 26.21 5.50 8.28
CA PRO A 138 27.47 5.82 7.59
C PRO A 138 27.63 5.19 6.19
N SER A 139 26.71 4.30 5.80
CA SER A 139 26.61 3.72 4.45
C SER A 139 25.26 4.03 3.77
N GLY A 140 24.42 4.88 4.40
CA GLY A 140 22.98 4.93 4.13
C GLY A 140 22.27 3.73 4.75
N ASN A 141 21.30 3.95 5.64
CA ASN A 141 20.38 2.90 6.09
C ASN A 141 19.06 2.98 5.32
N LEU A 142 18.39 1.84 5.19
CA LEU A 142 17.05 1.75 4.64
C LEU A 142 16.05 2.41 5.60
N VAL A 143 15.35 3.42 5.11
CA VAL A 143 14.20 4.02 5.79
C VAL A 143 12.96 3.64 4.99
N SER A 144 11.91 3.16 5.67
CA SER A 144 10.67 2.73 5.03
C SER A 144 9.45 3.32 5.73
N GLY A 145 8.46 3.74 4.94
CA GLY A 145 7.11 4.09 5.39
C GLY A 145 6.09 3.14 4.75
N GLY A 146 4.93 2.97 5.38
CA GLY A 146 3.89 2.09 4.85
C GLY A 146 2.50 2.69 4.93
N ALA A 147 1.62 2.19 4.08
CA ALA A 147 0.18 2.46 4.10
C ALA A 147 -0.60 1.20 3.75
N THR A 148 -1.90 1.20 4.02
CA THR A 148 -2.78 0.05 3.79
C THR A 148 -3.79 0.35 2.69
N VAL A 149 -3.86 -0.52 1.70
CA VAL A 149 -4.87 -0.46 0.64
C VAL A 149 -5.81 -1.64 0.84
N ILE A 150 -7.11 -1.36 0.89
CA ILE A 150 -8.14 -2.38 1.02
C ILE A 150 -8.89 -2.43 -0.32
N VAL A 151 -8.90 -3.60 -0.95
CA VAL A 151 -9.76 -3.87 -2.10
C VAL A 151 -10.95 -4.65 -1.58
N ASN A 152 -12.08 -3.96 -1.43
CA ASN A 152 -13.33 -4.61 -1.03
C ASN A 152 -13.95 -5.32 -2.22
N ASP A 153 -14.69 -6.37 -1.90
CA ASP A 153 -15.69 -6.94 -2.80
C ASP A 153 -16.87 -7.39 -1.95
N ALA A 154 -17.99 -6.67 -2.06
CA ALA A 154 -19.19 -6.99 -1.32
C ALA A 154 -19.84 -8.30 -1.81
N LEU A 155 -19.53 -8.75 -3.03
CA LEU A 155 -20.09 -9.95 -3.69
C LEU A 155 -19.56 -11.26 -3.12
N ILE A 156 -18.39 -11.23 -2.48
CA ILE A 156 -17.67 -12.42 -2.09
C ILE A 156 -17.52 -12.46 -0.57
N PRO A 157 -18.13 -13.42 0.15
CA PRO A 157 -18.10 -13.47 1.62
C PRO A 157 -16.70 -13.49 2.26
N SER A 158 -15.71 -14.05 1.55
CA SER A 158 -14.31 -14.11 2.00
C SER A 158 -13.54 -12.79 1.80
N CYS A 159 -14.15 -11.79 1.18
CA CYS A 159 -13.54 -10.50 0.92
C CYS A 159 -13.81 -9.50 2.05
N PRO A 160 -12.92 -8.51 2.24
CA PRO A 160 -13.23 -7.34 3.05
C PRO A 160 -14.53 -6.68 2.56
N GLY A 161 -15.48 -6.46 3.48
CA GLY A 161 -16.81 -5.93 3.16
C GLY A 161 -17.83 -6.96 2.67
N GLY A 162 -17.41 -8.15 2.23
CA GLY A 162 -18.30 -9.21 1.74
C GLY A 162 -19.22 -9.84 2.78
N SER A 163 -18.86 -9.73 4.07
CA SER A 163 -19.74 -10.12 5.18
C SER A 163 -20.72 -9.02 5.62
N SER A 164 -20.58 -7.79 5.10
CA SER A 164 -21.53 -6.68 5.32
C SER A 164 -22.56 -6.61 4.19
N ALA A 165 -23.06 -7.78 3.77
CA ALA A 165 -24.07 -7.89 2.73
C ALA A 165 -25.36 -7.18 3.20
N PRO A 166 -25.82 -6.12 2.51
CA PRO A 166 -27.11 -5.52 2.80
C PRO A 166 -28.23 -6.56 2.78
N ILE A 167 -29.13 -6.45 3.75
CA ILE A 167 -30.26 -7.38 3.86
C ILE A 167 -31.39 -6.85 2.99
N LEU A 168 -31.83 -7.66 2.02
CA LEU A 168 -33.08 -7.42 1.32
C LEU A 168 -34.19 -8.13 2.10
N THR A 169 -35.09 -7.35 2.68
CA THR A 169 -36.29 -7.86 3.35
C THR A 169 -37.45 -7.80 2.37
N VAL A 170 -38.20 -8.88 2.24
CA VAL A 170 -39.40 -8.94 1.41
C VAL A 170 -40.60 -9.18 2.32
N VAL A 171 -41.63 -8.36 2.15
CA VAL A 171 -42.87 -8.37 2.94
C VAL A 171 -44.03 -8.71 2.00
N PRO A 172 -44.44 -9.97 1.90
CA PRO A 172 -45.71 -10.33 1.28
C PRO A 172 -46.86 -9.78 2.13
N GLN A 173 -47.78 -9.05 1.51
CA GLN A 173 -49.00 -8.55 2.12
C GLN A 173 -50.18 -9.19 1.40
N ALA A 174 -50.74 -10.24 1.99
CA ALA A 174 -51.92 -10.94 1.48
C ALA A 174 -53.16 -10.56 2.30
N THR A 175 -54.30 -10.36 1.64
CA THR A 175 -55.59 -10.06 2.31
C THR A 175 -56.45 -11.30 2.56
N SER A 176 -56.27 -12.37 1.79
CA SER A 176 -57.19 -13.52 1.78
C SER A 176 -56.58 -14.84 1.32
N SER A 177 -55.41 -14.83 0.68
CA SER A 177 -54.79 -16.00 0.04
C SER A 177 -53.82 -16.75 0.95
N THR A 178 -53.82 -18.08 0.81
CA THR A 178 -52.76 -18.96 1.30
C THR A 178 -52.04 -19.53 0.07
N GLY A 179 -50.70 -19.60 0.11
CA GLY A 179 -49.89 -20.13 -0.99
C GLY A 179 -49.20 -19.10 -1.90
N ASP A 180 -49.23 -17.82 -1.57
CA ASP A 180 -48.42 -16.81 -2.27
C ASP A 180 -46.93 -17.03 -1.96
N SER A 181 -46.08 -16.89 -2.98
CA SER A 181 -44.63 -16.92 -2.79
C SER A 181 -43.95 -15.80 -3.55
N ILE A 182 -42.80 -15.39 -3.02
CA ILE A 182 -41.89 -14.48 -3.70
C ILE A 182 -40.53 -15.14 -3.73
N THR A 183 -39.96 -15.26 -4.92
CA THR A 183 -38.65 -15.85 -5.15
C THR A 183 -37.70 -14.82 -5.75
N SER A 184 -36.39 -14.98 -5.54
CA SER A 184 -35.37 -14.12 -6.16
C SER A 184 -34.42 -14.86 -7.09
N SER A 185 -33.89 -14.12 -8.08
CA SER A 185 -32.69 -14.46 -8.83
C SER A 185 -31.68 -13.31 -8.75
N PRO A 186 -30.46 -13.48 -8.19
CA PRO A 186 -29.90 -14.71 -7.61
C PRO A 186 -30.73 -15.31 -6.46
N ALA A 187 -30.62 -16.62 -6.26
CA ALA A 187 -31.36 -17.33 -5.21
C ALA A 187 -30.95 -16.82 -3.81
N GLY A 188 -31.93 -16.62 -2.94
CA GLY A 188 -31.72 -16.14 -1.58
C GLY A 188 -33.03 -15.80 -0.87
N ILE A 189 -34.01 -15.29 -1.61
CA ILE A 189 -35.38 -15.08 -1.13
C ILE A 189 -36.26 -16.22 -1.65
N ASP A 190 -36.94 -16.88 -0.72
CA ASP A 190 -38.09 -17.74 -0.96
C ASP A 190 -39.05 -17.52 0.23
N CYS A 191 -39.93 -16.52 0.10
CA CYS A 191 -40.85 -16.13 1.17
C CYS A 191 -42.23 -16.77 0.94
N PRO A 192 -42.60 -17.84 1.66
CA PRO A 192 -43.95 -18.41 1.59
C PRO A 192 -44.90 -17.58 2.47
N ALA A 193 -45.61 -16.62 1.85
CA ALA A 193 -46.64 -15.75 2.44
C ALA A 193 -46.27 -14.99 3.74
N GLN A 194 -45.01 -15.00 4.16
CA GLN A 194 -44.50 -14.34 5.36
C GLN A 194 -43.28 -13.50 5.04
N THR A 195 -43.02 -12.48 5.87
CA THR A 195 -41.81 -11.66 5.75
C THR A 195 -40.57 -12.55 5.87
N CYS A 196 -39.72 -12.51 4.86
CA CYS A 196 -38.42 -13.17 4.89
C CYS A 196 -37.36 -12.24 4.31
N GLY A 197 -36.09 -12.53 4.57
CA GLY A 197 -35.00 -11.69 4.09
C GLY A 197 -33.72 -12.48 3.94
N ALA A 198 -32.86 -12.01 3.04
CA ALA A 198 -31.57 -12.61 2.79
C ALA A 198 -30.51 -11.54 2.57
N PRO A 199 -29.26 -11.81 2.98
CA PRO A 199 -28.14 -10.97 2.64
C PRO A 199 -27.87 -11.07 1.13
N PHE A 200 -27.86 -9.93 0.45
CA PHE A 200 -27.34 -9.82 -0.89
C PHE A 200 -26.14 -8.91 -0.87
N ALA A 201 -25.19 -9.18 -1.74
CA ALA A 201 -24.05 -8.33 -1.84
C ALA A 201 -24.41 -6.95 -2.41
N SER A 202 -23.71 -5.91 -1.93
CA SER A 202 -23.96 -4.55 -2.41
C SER A 202 -23.69 -4.43 -3.91
N GLY A 203 -24.59 -3.77 -4.65
CA GLY A 203 -24.56 -3.67 -6.10
C GLY A 203 -25.19 -4.85 -6.85
N THR A 204 -25.66 -5.88 -6.15
CA THR A 204 -26.32 -7.03 -6.79
C THR A 204 -27.66 -6.61 -7.37
N SER A 205 -27.88 -6.89 -8.66
CA SER A 205 -29.21 -6.80 -9.27
C SER A 205 -30.01 -8.05 -8.93
N VAL A 206 -31.01 -7.89 -8.07
CA VAL A 206 -31.91 -8.94 -7.62
C VAL A 206 -33.23 -8.81 -8.36
N THR A 207 -33.62 -9.87 -9.06
CA THR A 207 -34.93 -9.99 -9.71
C THR A 207 -35.86 -10.77 -8.80
N LEU A 208 -36.84 -10.10 -8.21
CA LEU A 208 -37.92 -10.69 -7.44
C LEU A 208 -39.08 -11.07 -8.36
N THR A 209 -39.59 -12.29 -8.21
CA THR A 209 -40.77 -12.78 -8.94
C THR A 209 -41.84 -13.18 -7.95
N ALA A 210 -42.99 -12.50 -8.02
CA ALA A 210 -44.16 -12.83 -7.23
C ALA A 210 -44.97 -13.93 -7.93
N SER A 211 -45.25 -15.01 -7.23
CA SER A 211 -46.13 -16.10 -7.67
C SER A 211 -47.40 -16.06 -6.82
N PRO A 212 -48.46 -15.36 -7.27
CA PRO A 212 -49.73 -15.31 -6.56
C PRO A 212 -50.44 -16.67 -6.65
N SER A 213 -51.13 -17.08 -5.58
CA SER A 213 -52.05 -18.23 -5.66
C SER A 213 -53.40 -17.85 -6.27
N ALA A 214 -53.83 -16.58 -6.08
CA ALA A 214 -55.04 -16.01 -6.66
C ALA A 214 -54.70 -14.82 -7.58
N ASN A 215 -54.49 -13.63 -7.01
CA ASN A 215 -54.14 -12.43 -7.78
C ASN A 215 -52.93 -11.69 -7.19
N PHE A 216 -52.07 -11.18 -8.09
CA PHE A 216 -51.03 -10.22 -7.73
C PHE A 216 -51.54 -8.81 -8.02
N VAL A 217 -51.49 -7.92 -7.02
CA VAL A 217 -51.99 -6.55 -7.15
C VAL A 217 -50.89 -5.63 -7.63
N SER A 218 -49.82 -5.50 -6.84
CA SER A 218 -48.71 -4.59 -7.14
C SER A 218 -47.51 -4.80 -6.22
N TRP A 219 -46.37 -4.28 -6.66
CA TRP A 219 -45.21 -4.05 -5.79
C TRP A 219 -45.33 -2.71 -5.06
N GLY A 220 -44.69 -2.61 -3.90
CA GLY A 220 -44.56 -1.36 -3.15
C GLY A 220 -43.64 -0.35 -3.82
N THR A 221 -43.49 0.82 -3.19
CA THR A 221 -42.73 1.97 -3.72
C THR A 221 -41.24 1.74 -3.89
N THR A 222 -40.66 0.72 -3.24
CA THR A 222 -39.27 0.32 -3.42
C THR A 222 -39.03 -0.30 -4.81
N CYS A 223 -40.08 -0.74 -5.52
CA CYS A 223 -39.97 -1.34 -6.84
C CYS A 223 -40.79 -0.61 -7.91
N GLN A 224 -40.46 0.66 -8.15
CA GLN A 224 -41.21 1.51 -9.09
C GLN A 224 -41.03 1.12 -10.58
N GLY A 225 -40.02 0.31 -10.89
CA GLY A 225 -39.74 -0.19 -12.25
C GLY A 225 -40.27 -1.60 -12.51
N ALA A 226 -41.16 -2.13 -11.65
CA ALA A 226 -41.68 -3.47 -11.82
C ALA A 226 -42.50 -3.62 -13.11
N VAL A 227 -42.34 -4.77 -13.78
CA VAL A 227 -43.09 -5.14 -14.98
C VAL A 227 -43.95 -6.36 -14.63
N GLY A 228 -45.25 -6.14 -14.44
CA GLY A 228 -46.16 -7.18 -13.98
C GLY A 228 -45.80 -7.70 -12.59
N ASN A 229 -45.66 -9.01 -12.45
CA ASN A 229 -45.27 -9.69 -11.21
C ASN A 229 -43.75 -9.77 -10.99
N VAL A 230 -42.95 -9.11 -11.83
CA VAL A 230 -41.49 -9.11 -11.74
C VAL A 230 -40.97 -7.74 -11.32
N CYS A 231 -40.06 -7.73 -10.36
CA CYS A 231 -39.46 -6.55 -9.77
C CYS A 231 -37.94 -6.67 -9.79
N VAL A 232 -37.24 -5.72 -10.39
CA VAL A 232 -35.76 -5.70 -10.42
C VAL A 232 -35.25 -4.58 -9.54
N ILE A 233 -34.40 -4.91 -8.56
CA ILE A 233 -33.81 -3.95 -7.62
C ILE A 233 -32.31 -4.18 -7.54
N THR A 234 -31.54 -3.10 -7.51
CA THR A 234 -30.12 -3.15 -7.18
C THR A 234 -29.94 -2.92 -5.68
N VAL A 235 -29.54 -3.96 -4.95
CA VAL A 235 -29.38 -3.88 -3.49
C VAL A 235 -28.05 -3.19 -3.18
N THR A 236 -28.07 -1.93 -2.76
CA THR A 236 -26.85 -1.19 -2.35
C THR A 236 -26.75 -1.03 -0.83
N THR A 237 -27.90 -0.93 -0.16
CA THR A 237 -28.07 -0.86 1.29
C THR A 237 -29.21 -1.79 1.71
N SER A 238 -29.35 -2.05 3.02
CA SER A 238 -30.45 -2.88 3.52
C SER A 238 -31.79 -2.21 3.20
N THR A 239 -32.64 -2.89 2.44
CA THR A 239 -33.91 -2.34 1.92
C THR A 239 -35.05 -3.31 2.15
N SER A 240 -36.26 -2.77 2.33
CA SER A 240 -37.49 -3.55 2.46
C SER A 240 -38.39 -3.36 1.23
N VAL A 241 -38.91 -4.45 0.69
CA VAL A 241 -39.78 -4.49 -0.50
C VAL A 241 -41.10 -5.15 -0.12
N THR A 242 -42.21 -4.47 -0.41
CA THR A 242 -43.56 -5.00 -0.17
C THR A 242 -44.15 -5.52 -1.47
N ALA A 243 -44.86 -6.64 -1.42
CA ALA A 243 -45.63 -7.20 -2.52
C ALA A 243 -47.07 -7.42 -2.06
N ILE A 244 -48.05 -6.97 -2.82
CA ILE A 244 -49.46 -6.98 -2.43
C ILE A 244 -50.20 -8.05 -3.24
N PHE A 245 -50.89 -8.95 -2.53
CA PHE A 245 -51.68 -10.06 -3.06
C PHE A 245 -53.14 -9.97 -2.58
N GLN A 246 -54.08 -10.48 -3.38
CA GLN A 246 -55.52 -10.50 -3.10
C GLN A 246 -56.13 -11.88 -3.31
#